data_AF-A0A6A4I501-F1
#
_entry.id   AF-A0A6A4I501-F1
#
_cell.length_a   1.000
_cell.length_b   1.000
_cell.length_c   1.000
_cell.angle_alpha   90.00
_cell.angle_beta   90.00
_cell.angle_gamma   90.00
#
_symmetry.space_group_name_H-M   'P 1'
#
loop_
_entity.id
_entity.type
_entity.pdbx_description
1 polymer ?
#
loop_
_entity_poly.entity_id
_entity_poly.type
_entity_poly.pdbx_seq_one_letter_code
_entity_poly.pdbx_strand_id
1 'polypeptide(L)'
;MERVFEELQLIDCSLLPGEVFVFLEHCDGWTDALKLYSTVGYDDSVEKLRLPSPSFQIGLEDFNVWFETSLPSGMSTISVAVKGEDISRAQQERWQDIVREKLEEIGDSEYPMYQLLSLHLLPMLHAEAEVRTTDEARNLEAASANATSGSSSNLISSDITYHALFTSHHLISPNKRRNLQQWSSSLSTSGFAKVGYPGVIYVEGAQDNVQEFVDNVKAMQWLALRLRFMEPAPGGSGCASVPRRQWKELQKVGEVTEEMREIGREKYVLEMGIGSAGTSKG
;
A
#
# COMPACT_ATOMS: atom_id res chain seq x y z
N MET A 1 -5.93 -21.82 10.52
CA MET A 1 -6.79 -20.71 10.07
C MET A 1 -6.16 -19.36 10.38
N GLU A 2 -5.60 -19.15 11.57
CA GLU A 2 -4.92 -17.90 11.94
C GLU A 2 -3.96 -17.36 10.88
N ARG A 3 -3.01 -18.16 10.40
CA ARG A 3 -2.08 -17.76 9.32
C ARG A 3 -2.75 -17.29 8.03
N VAL A 4 -3.91 -17.87 7.68
CA VAL A 4 -4.67 -17.46 6.49
C VAL A 4 -5.23 -16.06 6.70
N PHE A 5 -5.76 -15.76 7.89
CA PHE A 5 -6.21 -14.40 8.23
C PHE A 5 -5.04 -13.41 8.24
N GLU A 6 -3.88 -13.80 8.78
CA GLU A 6 -2.66 -12.97 8.74
C GLU A 6 -2.28 -12.61 7.31
N GLU A 7 -2.22 -13.59 6.40
CA GLU A 7 -1.89 -13.36 5.00
C GLU A 7 -2.92 -12.52 4.26
N LEU A 8 -4.22 -12.78 4.45
CA LEU A 8 -5.28 -11.98 3.85
C LEU A 8 -5.21 -10.53 4.34
N GLN A 9 -4.93 -10.32 5.62
CA GLN A 9 -4.76 -8.98 6.19
C GLN A 9 -3.50 -8.30 5.65
N LEU A 10 -2.41 -9.05 5.42
CA LEU A 10 -1.19 -8.53 4.81
C LEU A 10 -1.44 -8.08 3.37
N ILE A 11 -2.17 -8.87 2.60
CA ILE A 11 -2.57 -8.53 1.23
C ILE A 11 -3.42 -7.26 1.25
N ASP A 12 -4.52 -7.24 2.02
CA ASP A 12 -5.45 -6.12 2.13
C ASP A 12 -4.75 -4.80 2.51
N CYS A 13 -3.88 -4.84 3.54
CA CYS A 13 -3.11 -3.67 3.96
C CYS A 13 -2.05 -3.21 2.94
N SER A 14 -1.70 -4.05 1.98
CA SER A 14 -0.66 -3.78 1.00
C SER A 14 -1.16 -3.22 -0.32
N LEU A 15 -2.47 -3.20 -0.55
CA LEU A 15 -3.07 -2.75 -1.81
C LEU A 15 -2.70 -1.29 -2.13
N LEU A 16 -2.43 -1.03 -3.39
CA LEU A 16 -2.21 0.29 -3.99
C LEU A 16 -3.51 0.85 -4.57
N PRO A 17 -3.61 2.18 -4.80
CA PRO A 17 -4.72 2.74 -5.56
C PRO A 17 -4.86 2.06 -6.93
N GLY A 18 -6.10 1.69 -7.27
CA GLY A 18 -6.41 0.94 -8.49
C GLY A 18 -6.14 -0.57 -8.39
N GLU A 19 -5.62 -1.08 -7.27
CA GLU A 19 -5.58 -2.52 -7.01
C GLU A 19 -6.88 -2.99 -6.35
N VAL A 20 -7.42 -4.11 -6.83
CA VAL A 20 -8.68 -4.68 -6.37
C VAL A 20 -8.41 -5.98 -5.64
N PHE A 21 -9.06 -6.19 -4.50
CA PHE A 21 -9.08 -7.44 -3.76
C PHE A 21 -10.51 -7.76 -3.34
N VAL A 22 -11.07 -8.85 -3.87
CA VAL A 22 -12.48 -9.20 -3.67
C VAL A 22 -12.63 -10.69 -3.44
N PHE A 23 -13.36 -11.07 -2.39
CA PHE A 23 -13.74 -12.46 -2.13
C PHE A 23 -14.79 -12.93 -3.15
N LEU A 24 -14.55 -14.10 -3.75
CA LEU A 24 -15.42 -14.72 -4.76
C LEU A 24 -16.54 -15.55 -4.12
N GLU A 25 -16.26 -16.17 -2.98
CA GLU A 25 -17.21 -17.00 -2.23
C GLU A 25 -17.36 -16.47 -0.80
N HIS A 26 -18.58 -16.52 -0.27
CA HIS A 26 -18.89 -16.06 1.09
C HIS A 26 -18.37 -14.65 1.36
N CYS A 27 -18.49 -13.75 0.38
CA CYS A 27 -17.84 -12.45 0.35
C CYS A 27 -18.11 -11.60 1.60
N ASP A 28 -19.38 -11.47 2.00
CA ASP A 28 -19.77 -10.72 3.20
C ASP A 28 -19.15 -11.33 4.45
N GLY A 29 -19.20 -12.66 4.58
CA GLY A 29 -18.66 -13.39 5.72
C GLY A 29 -17.15 -13.23 5.87
N TRP A 30 -16.41 -13.38 4.77
CA TRP A 30 -14.96 -13.19 4.76
C TRP A 30 -14.55 -11.73 4.99
N THR A 31 -15.28 -10.78 4.40
CA THR A 31 -15.03 -9.35 4.59
C THR A 31 -15.26 -8.93 6.04
N ASP A 32 -16.36 -9.38 6.65
CA ASP A 32 -16.67 -9.08 8.05
C ASP A 32 -15.70 -9.77 9.01
N ALA A 33 -15.29 -11.00 8.69
CA ALA A 33 -14.28 -11.71 9.46
C ALA A 33 -12.91 -11.02 9.43
N LEU A 34 -12.49 -10.54 8.27
CA LEU A 34 -11.22 -9.82 8.11
C LEU A 34 -11.23 -8.49 8.86
N LYS A 35 -12.35 -7.75 8.81
CA LYS A 35 -12.56 -6.53 9.62
C LYS A 35 -12.50 -6.83 11.12
N LEU A 36 -13.18 -7.88 11.56
CA LEU A 36 -13.16 -8.29 12.97
C LEU A 36 -11.73 -8.63 13.40
N TYR A 37 -11.04 -9.46 12.61
CA TYR A 37 -9.64 -9.84 12.84
C TYR A 37 -8.72 -8.62 12.95
N SER A 38 -8.87 -7.60 12.09
CA SER A 38 -8.06 -6.37 12.16
C SER A 38 -8.24 -5.57 13.46
N THR A 39 -9.36 -5.77 14.16
CA THR A 39 -9.70 -5.03 15.39
C THR A 39 -9.28 -5.78 16.65
N VAL A 40 -9.56 -7.08 16.71
CA VAL A 40 -9.39 -7.90 17.93
C VAL A 40 -8.27 -8.94 17.84
N GLY A 41 -7.69 -9.14 16.65
CA GLY A 41 -6.75 -10.23 16.37
C GLY A 41 -7.45 -11.58 16.18
N TYR A 42 -6.68 -12.68 16.24
CA TYR A 42 -7.25 -14.03 16.21
C TYR A 42 -7.75 -14.41 17.59
N ASP A 43 -9.06 -14.66 17.72
CA ASP A 43 -9.69 -15.09 18.96
C ASP A 43 -10.80 -16.13 18.71
N ASP A 44 -11.40 -16.63 19.81
CA ASP A 44 -12.53 -17.56 19.78
C ASP A 44 -13.73 -17.02 18.96
N SER A 45 -13.85 -15.70 18.78
CA SER A 45 -14.93 -15.07 18.03
C SER A 45 -14.72 -15.27 16.53
N VAL A 46 -13.48 -15.11 16.05
CA VAL A 46 -13.09 -15.37 14.65
C VAL A 46 -13.20 -16.87 14.32
N GLU A 47 -12.78 -17.75 15.24
CA GLU A 47 -12.84 -19.20 15.01
C GLU A 47 -14.29 -19.73 14.92
N LYS A 48 -15.22 -19.11 15.65
CA LYS A 48 -16.66 -19.46 15.62
C LYS A 48 -17.35 -19.16 14.29
N LEU A 49 -16.77 -18.32 13.44
CA LEU A 49 -17.34 -17.98 12.13
C LEU A 49 -17.37 -19.18 11.18
N ARG A 50 -16.55 -20.22 11.41
CA ARG A 50 -16.52 -21.49 10.65
C ARG A 50 -16.56 -21.28 9.13
N LEU A 51 -15.80 -20.31 8.64
CA LEU A 51 -15.76 -19.99 7.22
C LEU A 51 -15.06 -21.11 6.43
N PRO A 52 -15.54 -21.43 5.22
CA PRO A 52 -14.85 -22.33 4.31
C PRO A 52 -13.56 -21.68 3.80
N SER A 53 -12.62 -22.47 3.25
CA SER A 53 -11.38 -21.93 2.67
C SER A 53 -11.63 -20.70 1.79
N PRO A 54 -10.81 -19.64 1.89
CA PRO A 54 -11.04 -18.43 1.12
C PRO A 54 -10.81 -18.69 -0.37
N SER A 55 -11.65 -18.05 -1.17
CA SER A 55 -11.50 -17.91 -2.61
C SER A 55 -11.68 -16.43 -2.93
N PHE A 56 -10.71 -15.83 -3.59
CA PHE A 56 -10.69 -14.39 -3.85
C PHE A 56 -9.97 -14.09 -5.17
N GLN A 57 -10.24 -12.91 -5.71
CA GLN A 57 -9.52 -12.36 -6.85
C GLN A 57 -8.71 -11.13 -6.44
N ILE A 58 -7.59 -10.94 -7.12
CA ILE A 58 -6.74 -9.77 -6.99
C ILE A 58 -6.23 -9.30 -8.35
N GLY A 59 -6.20 -8.00 -8.61
CA GLY A 59 -5.81 -7.43 -9.89
C GLY A 59 -5.80 -5.90 -9.89
N LEU A 60 -5.82 -5.28 -11.06
CA LEU A 60 -5.99 -3.82 -11.21
C LEU A 60 -7.38 -3.50 -11.79
N GLU A 61 -8.00 -2.39 -11.38
CA GLU A 61 -9.30 -1.91 -11.90
C GLU A 61 -9.27 -1.70 -13.41
N ASP A 62 -8.20 -1.08 -13.92
CA ASP A 62 -8.05 -0.68 -15.32
C ASP A 62 -7.18 -1.65 -16.13
N PHE A 63 -6.98 -2.89 -15.65
CA PHE A 63 -6.18 -3.88 -16.36
C PHE A 63 -6.96 -5.18 -16.60
N ASN A 64 -6.78 -5.73 -17.80
CA ASN A 64 -7.59 -6.84 -18.27
C ASN A 64 -7.13 -8.22 -17.77
N VAL A 65 -6.22 -8.28 -16.79
CA VAL A 65 -5.70 -9.54 -16.22
C VAL A 65 -5.81 -9.47 -14.70
N TRP A 66 -6.33 -10.52 -14.09
CA TRP A 66 -6.42 -10.70 -12.64
C TRP A 66 -6.11 -12.14 -12.24
N PHE A 67 -5.85 -12.33 -10.95
CA PHE A 67 -5.45 -13.60 -10.36
C PHE A 67 -6.53 -14.07 -9.39
N GLU A 68 -7.11 -15.24 -9.66
CA GLU A 68 -8.01 -15.92 -8.72
C GLU A 68 -7.20 -16.87 -7.86
N THR A 69 -7.22 -16.64 -6.54
CA THR A 69 -6.51 -17.45 -5.56
C THR A 69 -7.51 -18.23 -4.72
N SER A 70 -7.26 -19.52 -4.55
CA SER A 70 -8.03 -20.39 -3.67
C SER A 70 -7.10 -21.28 -2.85
N LEU A 71 -7.57 -21.68 -1.66
CA LEU A 71 -6.86 -22.58 -0.76
C LEU A 71 -7.58 -23.94 -0.71
N PRO A 72 -7.21 -24.94 -1.53
CA PRO A 72 -7.90 -26.22 -1.57
C PRO A 72 -7.88 -26.88 -0.19
N SER A 73 -9.06 -27.31 0.28
CA SER A 73 -9.17 -27.94 1.61
C SER A 73 -8.27 -29.18 1.70
N GLY A 74 -7.35 -29.18 2.67
CA GLY A 74 -6.42 -30.28 2.91
C GLY A 74 -5.06 -30.17 2.23
N MET A 75 -4.81 -29.10 1.46
CA MET A 75 -3.48 -28.81 0.89
C MET A 75 -2.84 -27.61 1.61
N SER A 76 -1.54 -27.66 1.80
CA SER A 76 -0.72 -26.52 2.29
C SER A 76 -0.32 -25.56 1.17
N THR A 77 -0.62 -25.89 -0.09
CA THR A 77 -0.20 -25.14 -1.27
C THR A 77 -1.38 -24.35 -1.85
N ILE A 78 -1.16 -23.07 -2.08
CA ILE A 78 -2.13 -22.16 -2.68
C ILE A 78 -2.32 -22.48 -4.17
N SER A 79 -3.53 -22.30 -4.68
CA SER A 79 -3.82 -22.44 -6.11
C SER A 79 -4.16 -21.08 -6.68
N VAL A 80 -3.42 -20.66 -7.71
CA VAL A 80 -3.61 -19.38 -8.38
C VAL A 80 -3.90 -19.61 -9.86
N ALA A 81 -5.05 -19.13 -10.32
CA ALA A 81 -5.49 -19.18 -11.70
C ALA A 81 -5.43 -17.78 -12.32
N VAL A 82 -4.87 -17.67 -13.52
CA VAL A 82 -4.84 -16.42 -14.28
C VAL A 82 -6.11 -16.29 -15.11
N LYS A 83 -6.78 -15.15 -14.95
CA LYS A 83 -7.99 -14.77 -15.68
C LYS A 83 -7.79 -13.42 -16.35
N GLY A 84 -8.62 -13.14 -17.35
CA GLY A 84 -8.58 -11.86 -18.02
C GLY A 84 -9.70 -11.67 -19.02
N GLU A 85 -10.02 -10.41 -19.30
CA GLU A 85 -10.91 -10.00 -20.38
C GLU A 85 -10.07 -9.85 -21.66
N ASP A 86 -10.47 -10.52 -22.75
CA ASP A 86 -9.74 -10.55 -24.01
C ASP A 86 -8.25 -10.95 -23.92
N ILE A 87 -7.88 -11.70 -22.88
CA ILE A 87 -6.51 -12.21 -22.72
C ILE A 87 -6.22 -13.28 -23.78
N SER A 88 -5.12 -13.12 -24.52
CA SER A 88 -4.69 -14.13 -25.46
C SER A 88 -4.21 -15.40 -24.73
N ARG A 89 -4.36 -16.56 -25.37
CA ARG A 89 -3.86 -17.82 -24.81
C ARG A 89 -2.36 -17.77 -24.47
N ALA A 90 -1.56 -17.12 -25.30
CA ALA A 90 -0.12 -16.95 -25.05
C ALA A 90 0.16 -16.05 -23.83
N GLN A 91 -0.64 -14.99 -23.63
CA GLN A 91 -0.51 -14.13 -22.45
C GLN A 91 -0.94 -14.85 -21.17
N GLN A 92 -2.01 -15.65 -21.24
CA GLN A 92 -2.45 -16.47 -20.12
C GLN A 92 -1.41 -17.53 -19.74
N GLU A 93 -0.86 -18.26 -20.72
CA GLU A 93 0.22 -19.24 -20.50
C GLU A 93 1.45 -18.58 -19.87
N ARG A 94 1.88 -17.42 -20.38
CA ARG A 94 3.00 -16.64 -19.82
C ARG A 94 2.79 -16.29 -18.34
N TRP A 95 1.63 -15.75 -17.99
CA TRP A 95 1.34 -15.40 -16.58
C TRP A 95 1.23 -16.64 -15.69
N GLN A 96 0.70 -17.75 -16.22
CA GLN A 96 0.63 -19.01 -15.47
C GLN A 96 2.03 -19.59 -15.20
N ASP A 97 2.97 -19.41 -16.14
CA ASP A 97 4.37 -19.79 -15.95
C ASP A 97 5.06 -18.89 -14.92
N ILE A 98 4.82 -17.57 -14.95
CA ILE A 98 5.31 -16.63 -13.92
C ILE A 98 4.81 -17.03 -12.54
N VAL A 99 3.52 -17.32 -12.39
CA VAL A 99 2.92 -17.77 -11.13
C VAL A 99 3.63 -19.03 -10.62
N ARG A 100 3.87 -20.01 -11.50
CA ARG A 100 4.55 -21.27 -11.14
C ARG A 100 5.99 -21.02 -10.70
N GLU A 101 6.74 -20.26 -11.47
CA GLU A 101 8.14 -19.90 -11.16
C GLU A 101 8.23 -19.20 -9.79
N LYS A 102 7.37 -18.21 -9.55
CA LYS A 102 7.38 -17.46 -8.28
C LYS A 102 6.93 -18.29 -7.09
N LEU A 103 5.97 -19.20 -7.28
CA LEU A 103 5.62 -20.17 -6.24
C LEU A 103 6.80 -21.08 -5.88
N GLU A 104 7.58 -21.52 -6.87
CA GLU A 104 8.78 -22.34 -6.63
C GLU A 104 9.89 -21.55 -5.91
N GLU A 105 10.10 -20.28 -6.28
CA GLU A 105 11.07 -19.39 -5.63
C GLU A 105 10.71 -19.08 -4.17
N ILE A 106 9.41 -18.87 -3.88
CA ILE A 106 8.91 -18.57 -2.53
C ILE A 106 9.08 -19.77 -1.60
N GLY A 107 8.90 -21.00 -2.11
CA GLY A 107 9.07 -22.22 -1.33
C GLY A 107 8.19 -22.28 -0.08
N ASP A 108 8.77 -22.69 1.06
CA ASP A 108 8.08 -22.83 2.36
C ASP A 108 8.13 -21.53 3.18
N SER A 109 7.77 -20.43 2.53
CA SER A 109 7.70 -19.12 3.17
C SER A 109 6.62 -19.07 4.26
N GLU A 110 6.79 -18.16 5.23
CA GLU A 110 5.80 -17.94 6.29
C GLU A 110 4.49 -17.35 5.74
N TYR A 111 4.57 -16.54 4.67
CA TYR A 111 3.44 -15.83 4.07
C TYR A 111 3.45 -15.94 2.52
N PRO A 112 3.23 -17.14 1.95
CA PRO A 112 3.39 -17.39 0.52
C PRO A 112 2.37 -16.65 -0.36
N MET A 113 1.10 -16.50 0.04
CA MET A 113 0.09 -15.73 -0.70
C MET A 113 0.48 -14.26 -0.74
N TYR A 114 0.85 -13.68 0.40
CA TYR A 114 1.27 -12.28 0.46
C TYR A 114 2.50 -12.01 -0.42
N GLN A 115 3.52 -12.87 -0.34
CA GLN A 115 4.73 -12.70 -1.14
C GLN A 115 4.43 -12.83 -2.63
N LEU A 116 3.70 -13.86 -3.03
CA LEU A 116 3.34 -14.06 -4.43
C LEU A 116 2.55 -12.89 -4.98
N LEU A 117 1.44 -12.55 -4.33
CA LEU A 117 0.48 -11.59 -4.87
C LEU A 117 1.03 -10.15 -4.78
N SER A 118 1.43 -9.73 -3.58
CA SER A 118 1.77 -8.33 -3.31
C SER A 118 3.21 -7.98 -3.70
N LEU A 119 4.16 -8.92 -3.61
CA LEU A 119 5.59 -8.62 -3.90
C LEU A 119 6.02 -9.02 -5.31
N HIS A 120 5.28 -9.89 -6.00
CA HIS A 120 5.62 -10.33 -7.36
C HIS A 120 4.55 -9.98 -8.38
N LEU A 121 3.35 -10.55 -8.26
CA LEU A 121 2.35 -10.48 -9.33
C LEU A 121 1.80 -9.06 -9.55
N LEU A 122 1.36 -8.37 -8.50
CA LEU A 122 0.85 -7.00 -8.61
C LEU A 122 1.91 -6.01 -9.16
N PRO A 123 3.17 -5.98 -8.66
CA PRO A 123 4.21 -5.14 -9.25
C PRO A 123 4.47 -5.42 -10.73
N MET A 124 4.46 -6.69 -11.14
CA MET A 124 4.62 -7.05 -12.55
C MET A 124 3.41 -6.60 -13.39
N LEU A 125 2.21 -6.65 -12.82
CA LEU A 125 0.98 -6.21 -13.46
C LEU A 125 1.00 -4.70 -13.71
N HIS A 126 1.44 -3.91 -12.72
CA HIS A 126 1.67 -2.48 -12.86
C HIS A 126 2.70 -2.17 -13.94
N ALA A 127 3.84 -2.87 -13.95
CA ALA A 127 4.85 -2.67 -14.97
C ALA A 127 4.31 -2.93 -16.39
N GLU A 128 3.40 -3.89 -16.57
CA GLU A 128 2.77 -4.15 -17.87
C GLU A 128 1.70 -3.11 -18.22
N ALA A 129 0.96 -2.59 -17.23
CA ALA A 129 0.01 -1.50 -17.40
C ALA A 129 0.71 -0.17 -17.79
N GLU A 130 1.85 0.13 -17.18
CA GLU A 130 2.67 1.31 -17.51
C GLU A 130 3.20 1.26 -18.95
N VAL A 131 3.61 0.09 -19.44
CA VAL A 131 4.05 -0.08 -20.84
C VAL A 131 2.90 0.18 -21.81
N ARG A 132 1.69 -0.33 -21.52
CA ARG A 132 0.51 -0.11 -22.37
C ARG A 132 0.10 1.35 -22.43
N THR A 133 0.01 2.00 -21.27
CA THR A 133 -0.33 3.44 -21.20
C THR A 133 0.72 4.31 -21.91
N THR A 134 2.00 3.95 -21.81
CA THR A 134 3.09 4.64 -22.53
C THR A 134 2.99 4.44 -24.04
N ASP A 135 2.69 3.23 -24.51
CA ASP A 135 2.51 2.95 -25.94
C ASP A 135 1.25 3.63 -26.51
N GLU A 136 0.17 3.69 -25.73
CA GLU A 136 -1.04 4.44 -26.06
C GLU A 136 -0.77 5.96 -26.13
N ALA A 137 -0.06 6.51 -25.14
CA ALA A 137 0.36 7.91 -25.12
C ALA A 137 1.28 8.25 -26.30
N ARG A 138 2.25 7.38 -26.65
CA ARG A 138 3.13 7.57 -27.82
C ARG A 138 2.36 7.51 -29.14
N ASN A 139 1.35 6.65 -29.24
CA ASN A 139 0.47 6.59 -30.41
C ASN A 139 -0.44 7.82 -30.53
N LEU A 140 -0.84 8.43 -29.41
CA LEU A 140 -1.60 9.69 -29.37
C LEU A 140 -0.72 10.91 -29.68
N GLU A 141 0.52 10.95 -29.18
CA GLU A 141 1.50 12.03 -29.45
C GLU A 141 2.00 12.00 -30.90
N ALA A 142 2.11 10.83 -31.53
CA ALA A 142 2.44 10.69 -32.95
C ALA A 142 1.38 11.32 -33.88
N ALA A 143 0.15 11.53 -33.39
CA ALA A 143 -0.92 12.23 -34.10
C ALA A 143 -0.93 13.75 -33.85
N SER A 144 -0.12 14.27 -32.92
CA SER A 144 -0.13 15.68 -32.53
C SER A 144 1.27 16.21 -32.20
N ALA A 145 2.22 16.07 -33.11
CA ALA A 145 3.53 16.73 -33.00
C ALA A 145 3.71 17.79 -34.09
N ASN A 146 3.22 19.00 -33.81
CA ASN A 146 3.83 20.22 -34.35
C ASN A 146 3.87 21.29 -33.26
N ALA A 147 5.05 21.89 -33.11
CA ALA A 147 5.43 23.05 -32.31
C ALA A 147 6.11 22.84 -30.92
N THR A 148 7.44 22.75 -31.02
CA THR A 148 8.42 23.70 -30.46
C THR A 148 8.79 23.67 -28.97
N SER A 149 10.09 23.44 -28.80
CA SER A 149 10.95 23.52 -27.61
C SER A 149 11.16 24.92 -27.03
N GLY A 150 11.59 24.97 -25.76
CA GLY A 150 12.24 26.12 -25.11
C GLY A 150 12.26 25.94 -23.59
N SER A 151 13.30 25.34 -23.01
CA SER A 151 14.52 25.97 -22.48
C SER A 151 14.35 26.64 -21.11
N SER A 152 15.02 26.02 -20.15
CA SER A 152 15.61 26.47 -18.88
C SER A 152 15.37 27.91 -18.39
N SER A 153 14.98 28.02 -17.11
CA SER A 153 15.54 29.04 -16.21
C SER A 153 15.35 28.68 -14.74
N ASN A 154 16.47 28.57 -14.02
CA ASN A 154 16.59 28.80 -12.58
C ASN A 154 15.77 30.04 -12.16
N LEU A 155 15.12 29.98 -10.99
CA LEU A 155 15.14 31.00 -9.92
C LEU A 155 14.04 30.73 -8.87
N ILE A 156 14.36 31.09 -7.62
CA ILE A 156 13.56 31.07 -6.38
C ILE A 156 13.64 29.72 -5.62
N SER A 157 14.61 29.61 -4.71
CA SER A 157 14.55 28.65 -3.60
C SER A 157 13.43 29.05 -2.64
N SER A 158 12.18 28.80 -3.04
CA SER A 158 11.11 28.57 -2.09
C SER A 158 11.58 27.42 -1.19
N ASP A 159 11.43 27.55 0.13
CA ASP A 159 11.61 26.43 1.06
C ASP A 159 10.66 25.30 0.64
N ILE A 160 11.16 24.40 -0.20
CA ILE A 160 10.43 23.21 -0.63
C ILE A 160 10.56 22.22 0.51
N THR A 161 9.45 21.99 1.19
CA THR A 161 9.35 20.92 2.19
C THR A 161 9.11 19.61 1.45
N TYR A 162 9.81 18.55 1.85
CA TYR A 162 9.57 17.21 1.37
C TYR A 162 8.65 16.48 2.33
N HIS A 163 7.79 15.63 1.77
CA HIS A 163 6.80 14.87 2.52
C HIS A 163 6.97 13.39 2.15
N ALA A 164 6.91 12.51 3.12
CA ALA A 164 6.91 11.08 2.90
C ALA A 164 5.88 10.36 3.77
N LEU A 165 5.26 9.31 3.22
CA LEU A 165 4.28 8.48 3.89
C LEU A 165 4.63 7.02 3.74
N PHE A 166 4.67 6.28 4.84
CA PHE A 166 4.77 4.84 4.87
C PHE A 166 3.51 4.20 5.43
N THR A 167 3.26 2.98 4.99
CA THR A 167 2.38 2.03 5.65
C THR A 167 3.14 0.75 5.98
N SER A 168 2.80 0.09 7.07
CA SER A 168 3.26 -1.26 7.42
C SER A 168 2.11 -2.08 7.97
N HIS A 169 2.29 -3.40 8.06
CA HIS A 169 1.27 -4.28 8.63
C HIS A 169 0.88 -3.86 10.06
N HIS A 170 1.88 -3.51 10.88
CA HIS A 170 1.66 -2.83 12.15
C HIS A 170 2.89 -2.04 12.60
N LEU A 171 2.67 -1.12 13.53
CA LEU A 171 3.71 -0.42 14.28
C LEU A 171 3.47 -0.60 15.79
N ILE A 172 3.83 -1.78 16.30
CA ILE A 172 3.67 -2.14 17.72
C ILE A 172 5.00 -2.07 18.46
N SER A 173 6.09 -2.46 17.78
CA SER A 173 7.44 -2.55 18.36
C SER A 173 7.83 -1.26 19.09
N PRO A 174 8.04 -1.31 20.42
CA PRO A 174 8.48 -0.14 21.18
C PRO A 174 9.83 0.40 20.72
N ASN A 175 10.69 -0.47 20.18
CA ASN A 175 11.99 -0.09 19.65
C ASN A 175 11.86 0.77 18.39
N LYS A 176 11.02 0.35 17.43
CA LYS A 176 10.75 1.13 16.21
C LYS A 176 10.14 2.49 16.56
N ARG A 177 9.16 2.50 17.46
CA ARG A 177 8.51 3.73 17.95
C ARG A 177 9.51 4.73 18.53
N ARG A 178 10.40 4.25 19.42
CA ARG A 178 11.46 5.07 20.00
C ARG A 178 12.42 5.61 18.94
N ASN A 179 12.82 4.76 17.98
CA ASN A 179 13.71 5.18 16.89
C ASN A 179 13.06 6.29 16.04
N LEU A 180 11.80 6.14 15.65
CA LEU A 180 11.07 7.15 14.87
C LEU A 180 11.03 8.51 15.60
N GLN A 181 10.71 8.51 16.90
CA GLN A 181 10.70 9.74 17.71
C GLN A 181 12.10 10.35 17.90
N GLN A 182 13.13 9.51 18.02
CA GLN A 182 14.50 9.97 18.13
C GLN A 182 14.97 10.62 16.84
N TRP A 183 14.72 9.98 15.69
CA TRP A 183 15.11 10.50 14.39
C TRP A 183 14.35 11.76 14.02
N SER A 184 13.06 11.85 14.35
CA SER A 184 12.30 13.07 14.08
C SER A 184 12.92 14.28 14.81
N SER A 185 13.38 14.05 16.03
CA SER A 185 14.04 15.08 16.84
C SER A 185 15.43 15.41 16.32
N SER A 186 16.26 14.42 15.99
CA SER A 186 17.64 14.64 15.54
C SER A 186 17.72 15.23 14.13
N LEU A 187 16.82 14.82 13.23
CA LEU A 187 16.77 15.28 11.85
C LEU A 187 15.90 16.55 11.70
N SER A 188 15.40 17.12 12.79
CA SER A 188 14.51 18.29 12.76
C SER A 188 13.32 18.12 11.80
N THR A 189 12.78 16.91 11.73
CA THR A 189 11.58 16.60 10.93
C THR A 189 10.34 16.56 11.82
N SER A 190 9.20 16.85 11.21
CA SER A 190 7.88 16.80 11.85
C SER A 190 7.05 15.67 11.24
N GLY A 191 5.96 15.29 11.91
CA GLY A 191 5.05 14.27 11.39
C GLY A 191 4.42 13.43 12.48
N PHE A 192 4.01 12.22 12.12
CA PHE A 192 3.33 11.32 13.05
C PHE A 192 3.59 9.85 12.75
N ALA A 193 3.37 9.01 13.75
CA ALA A 193 3.28 7.57 13.61
C ALA A 193 1.98 7.06 14.24
N LYS A 194 1.12 6.43 13.44
CA LYS A 194 -0.02 5.68 13.94
C LYS A 194 0.44 4.29 14.35
N VAL A 195 0.31 3.99 15.64
CA VAL A 195 0.72 2.71 16.22
C VAL A 195 -0.41 1.67 16.13
N GLY A 196 -0.07 0.39 16.27
CA GLY A 196 -1.02 -0.72 16.08
C GLY A 196 -1.25 -1.06 14.61
N TYR A 197 -2.48 -1.47 14.26
CA TYR A 197 -2.86 -2.00 12.93
C TYR A 197 -3.78 -1.06 12.15
N PRO A 198 -3.52 -0.76 10.86
CA PRO A 198 -2.21 -0.84 10.22
C PRO A 198 -1.22 0.15 10.85
N GLY A 199 0.07 -0.01 10.61
CA GLY A 199 1.08 0.99 10.94
C GLY A 199 1.11 2.08 9.87
N VAL A 200 1.08 3.36 10.26
CA VAL A 200 1.19 4.49 9.32
C VAL A 200 2.24 5.45 9.84
N ILE A 201 3.15 5.92 8.99
CA ILE A 201 4.22 6.82 9.38
C ILE A 201 4.28 7.95 8.37
N TYR A 202 4.13 9.18 8.83
CA TYR A 202 4.25 10.36 8.01
C TYR A 202 5.39 11.22 8.54
N VAL A 203 6.18 11.77 7.62
CA VAL A 203 7.27 12.69 7.94
C VAL A 203 7.33 13.83 6.92
N GLU A 204 7.64 15.03 7.40
CA GLU A 204 7.87 16.20 6.58
C GLU A 204 9.08 17.00 7.10
N GLY A 205 9.77 17.71 6.20
CA GLY A 205 10.94 18.52 6.55
C GLY A 205 11.80 18.87 5.33
N ALA A 206 13.04 19.26 5.59
CA ALA A 206 14.02 19.49 4.53
C ALA A 206 14.31 18.19 3.75
N GLN A 207 14.61 18.30 2.46
CA GLN A 207 14.84 17.15 1.57
C GLN A 207 15.80 16.11 2.15
N ASP A 208 17.00 16.54 2.53
CA ASP A 208 18.06 15.66 3.03
C ASP A 208 17.63 14.95 4.31
N ASN A 209 16.95 15.67 5.21
CA ASN A 209 16.49 15.14 6.49
C ASN A 209 15.36 14.11 6.31
N VAL A 210 14.44 14.36 5.37
CA VAL A 210 13.37 13.41 5.04
C VAL A 210 13.94 12.18 4.35
N GLN A 211 14.90 12.35 3.44
CA GLN A 211 15.59 11.25 2.78
C GLN A 211 16.32 10.36 3.81
N GLU A 212 17.09 10.95 4.72
CA GLU A 212 17.77 10.21 5.78
C GLU A 212 16.77 9.50 6.71
N PHE A 213 15.66 10.15 7.06
CA PHE A 213 14.59 9.52 7.83
C PHE A 213 14.02 8.30 7.11
N VAL A 214 13.75 8.43 5.80
CA VAL A 214 13.23 7.34 4.97
C VAL A 214 14.19 6.16 4.91
N ASP A 215 15.49 6.42 4.74
CA ASP A 215 16.50 5.37 4.67
C ASP A 215 16.64 4.64 6.01
N ASN A 216 16.60 5.38 7.12
CA ASN A 216 16.56 4.82 8.47
C ASN A 216 15.32 3.94 8.71
N VAL A 217 14.15 4.38 8.24
CA VAL A 217 12.92 3.58 8.31
C VAL A 217 13.06 2.30 7.50
N LYS A 218 13.51 2.38 6.24
CA LYS A 218 13.71 1.20 5.38
C LYS A 218 14.73 0.20 5.93
N ALA A 219 15.72 0.66 6.67
CA ALA A 219 16.76 -0.20 7.26
C ALA A 219 16.27 -1.06 8.44
N MET A 220 15.12 -0.73 9.05
CA MET A 220 14.54 -1.56 10.10
C MET A 220 13.81 -2.79 9.53
N GLN A 221 13.65 -3.82 10.36
CA GLN A 221 12.91 -5.03 9.98
C GLN A 221 11.40 -4.79 10.08
N TRP A 222 10.67 -4.81 8.97
CA TRP A 222 9.22 -4.61 8.93
C TRP A 222 8.50 -5.74 8.22
N LEU A 223 7.25 -5.95 8.63
CA LEU A 223 6.30 -6.74 7.87
C LEU A 223 5.46 -5.79 7.00
N ALA A 224 5.46 -6.03 5.69
CA ALA A 224 4.75 -5.25 4.67
C ALA A 224 4.98 -3.72 4.69
N LEU A 225 6.23 -3.26 4.92
CA LEU A 225 6.53 -1.83 4.79
C LEU A 225 6.48 -1.37 3.33
N ARG A 226 5.72 -0.30 3.07
CA ARG A 226 5.64 0.37 1.78
C ARG A 226 5.84 1.87 1.96
N LEU A 227 6.67 2.49 1.13
CA LEU A 227 6.75 3.94 0.97
C LEU A 227 5.70 4.34 -0.06
N ARG A 228 4.63 5.00 0.37
CA ARG A 228 3.49 5.41 -0.48
C ARG A 228 3.84 6.58 -1.38
N PHE A 229 4.53 7.57 -0.83
CA PHE A 229 5.10 8.65 -1.62
C PHE A 229 6.31 9.24 -0.88
N MET A 230 7.17 9.87 -1.67
CA MET A 230 8.11 10.89 -1.20
C MET A 230 8.13 11.97 -2.29
N GLU A 231 7.60 13.14 -1.98
CA GLU A 231 7.48 14.21 -2.97
C GLU A 231 7.66 15.60 -2.35
N PRO A 232 8.13 16.58 -3.14
CA PRO A 232 8.16 17.97 -2.73
C PRO A 232 6.73 18.52 -2.60
N ALA A 233 6.48 19.32 -1.57
CA ALA A 233 5.27 20.13 -1.45
C ALA A 233 5.65 21.61 -1.37
N PRO A 234 4.87 22.51 -1.99
CA PRO A 234 5.08 23.94 -1.85
C PRO A 234 4.89 24.31 -0.38
N GLY A 235 5.99 24.71 0.28
CA GLY A 235 5.95 25.27 1.61
C GLY A 235 5.06 26.51 1.59
N GLY A 236 4.07 26.57 2.49
CA GLY A 236 3.16 27.70 2.59
C GLY A 236 3.96 29.01 2.67
N SER A 237 3.86 29.82 1.62
CA SER A 237 4.51 31.13 1.54
C SER A 237 3.97 32.03 2.66
N GLY A 238 4.78 32.29 3.70
CA GLY A 238 4.45 33.25 4.73
C GLY A 238 5.37 33.20 5.93
N CYS A 239 6.26 34.18 6.04
CA CYS A 239 7.01 34.51 7.24
C CYS A 239 6.04 34.79 8.42
N ALA A 240 5.70 33.76 9.18
CA ALA A 240 5.24 33.82 10.57
C ALA A 240 5.24 32.39 11.13
N SER A 241 6.27 32.03 11.89
CA SER A 241 6.24 31.03 12.97
C SER A 241 5.08 30.01 12.93
N VAL A 242 5.00 29.17 11.88
CA VAL A 242 4.16 27.98 11.97
C VAL A 242 4.85 27.12 13.02
N PRO A 243 4.22 26.84 14.17
CA PRO A 243 4.85 26.04 15.20
C PRO A 243 5.28 24.73 14.55
N ARG A 244 6.58 24.43 14.57
CA ARG A 244 7.14 23.16 14.09
C ARG A 244 6.23 22.07 14.63
N ARG A 245 5.48 21.39 13.76
CA ARG A 245 4.57 20.33 14.20
C ARG A 245 5.43 19.30 14.92
N GLN A 246 5.21 19.09 16.20
CA GLN A 246 6.01 18.10 16.94
C GLN A 246 5.65 16.70 16.43
N TRP A 247 6.59 15.77 16.50
CA TRP A 247 6.32 14.37 16.23
C TRP A 247 5.20 13.83 17.15
N LYS A 248 4.17 13.24 16.56
CA LYS A 248 3.01 12.67 17.29
C LYS A 248 2.94 11.16 17.16
N GLU A 249 2.48 10.49 18.22
CA GLU A 249 2.00 9.12 18.12
C GLU A 249 0.47 9.11 18.13
N LEU A 250 -0.13 8.50 17.11
CA LEU A 250 -1.58 8.40 16.95
C LEU A 250 -2.02 6.97 17.23
N GLN A 251 -3.24 6.79 17.74
CA GLN A 251 -3.77 5.44 18.03
C GLN A 251 -4.82 5.04 16.99
N LYS A 252 -5.64 5.99 16.55
CA LYS A 252 -6.81 5.74 15.70
C LYS A 252 -6.56 6.17 14.26
N VAL A 253 -7.15 5.41 13.34
CA VAL A 253 -7.17 5.73 11.90
C VAL A 253 -7.85 7.08 11.61
N GLY A 254 -8.88 7.45 12.39
CA GLY A 254 -9.53 8.76 12.26
C GLY A 254 -8.56 9.93 12.46
N GLU A 255 -7.61 9.81 13.40
CA GLU A 255 -6.59 10.84 13.66
C GLU A 255 -5.62 10.98 12.47
N VAL A 256 -5.27 9.87 11.82
CA VAL A 256 -4.44 9.88 10.59
C VAL A 256 -5.14 10.64 9.48
N THR A 257 -6.45 10.39 9.33
CA THR A 257 -7.27 11.05 8.30
C THR A 257 -7.38 12.55 8.56
N GLU A 258 -7.54 12.95 9.82
CA GLU A 258 -7.59 14.35 10.25
C GLU A 258 -6.25 15.07 10.00
N GLU A 259 -5.13 14.49 10.42
CA GLU A 259 -3.80 15.08 10.17
C GLU A 259 -3.53 15.23 8.67
N MET A 260 -3.85 14.20 7.87
CA MET A 260 -3.64 14.24 6.42
C MET A 260 -4.55 15.22 5.71
N ARG A 261 -5.77 15.43 6.22
CA ARG A 261 -6.67 16.51 5.75
C ARG A 261 -6.08 17.88 6.04
N GLU A 262 -5.54 18.11 7.23
CA GLU A 262 -4.88 19.38 7.56
C GLU A 262 -3.66 19.67 6.69
N ILE A 263 -2.95 18.61 6.27
CA ILE A 263 -1.80 18.70 5.36
C ILE A 263 -2.24 18.90 3.90
N GLY A 264 -3.53 18.70 3.58
CA GLY A 264 -4.05 18.73 2.21
C GLY A 264 -3.74 17.47 1.38
N ARG A 265 -3.45 16.36 2.06
CA ARG A 265 -3.01 15.08 1.49
C ARG A 265 -3.92 13.91 1.88
N GLU A 266 -5.17 14.18 2.27
CA GLU A 266 -6.14 13.16 2.69
C GLU A 266 -6.41 12.08 1.63
N LYS A 267 -6.29 12.42 0.33
CA LYS A 267 -6.49 11.46 -0.77
C LYS A 267 -5.65 10.19 -0.62
N TYR A 268 -4.39 10.33 -0.19
CA TYR A 268 -3.46 9.21 -0.06
C TYR A 268 -3.87 8.23 1.04
N VAL A 269 -4.70 8.68 1.99
CA VAL A 269 -5.17 7.85 3.10
C VAL A 269 -6.56 7.28 2.80
N LEU A 270 -7.42 8.07 2.15
CA LEU A 270 -8.73 7.64 1.70
C LEU A 270 -8.67 6.56 0.61
N GLU A 271 -7.76 6.70 -0.36
CA GLU A 271 -7.50 5.69 -1.41
C GLU A 271 -7.02 4.35 -0.82
N MET A 272 -6.45 4.36 0.39
CA MET A 272 -6.04 3.14 1.10
C MET A 272 -7.15 2.51 1.96
N GLY A 273 -8.38 3.03 1.92
CA GLY A 273 -9.47 2.60 2.80
C GLY A 273 -9.27 2.98 4.28
N ILE A 274 -8.20 3.73 4.59
CA ILE A 274 -7.90 4.21 5.94
C ILE A 274 -8.83 5.40 6.21
N GLY A 275 -9.97 5.15 6.87
CA GLY A 275 -10.96 6.18 7.22
C GLY A 275 -12.38 5.93 6.75
N SER A 276 -12.64 4.85 5.99
CA SER A 276 -13.98 4.52 5.48
C SER A 276 -14.94 3.96 6.55
N ALA A 277 -14.49 3.77 7.79
CA ALA A 277 -15.35 3.42 8.92
C ALA A 277 -15.88 4.71 9.58
N GLY A 278 -16.97 5.30 9.05
CA GLY A 278 -17.60 6.41 9.77
C GLY A 278 -18.63 7.30 9.07
N THR A 279 -19.05 7.03 7.84
CA THR A 279 -20.16 7.79 7.21
C THR A 279 -21.33 6.90 6.80
N SER A 280 -21.85 6.10 7.73
CA SER A 280 -23.27 5.72 7.66
C SER A 280 -24.10 6.86 8.27
N LYS A 281 -24.43 7.86 7.45
CA LYS A 281 -25.65 8.63 7.69
C LYS A 281 -26.78 7.86 7.03
N GLY A 282 -27.74 7.41 7.84
CA GLY A 282 -28.94 6.68 7.44
C GLY A 282 -29.46 5.87 8.60
#